data_AF-A0A7C3I895-F1
#
_entry.id   AF-A0A7C3I895-F1
#
_cell.length_a   1.000
_cell.length_b   1.000
_cell.length_c   1.000
_cell.angle_alpha   90.00
_cell.angle_beta   90.00
_cell.angle_gamma   90.00
#
_symmetry.space_group_name_H-M   'P 1'
#
loop_
_entity.id
_entity.type
_entity.pdbx_description
1 polymer ?
#
loop_
_entity_poly.entity_id
_entity_poly.type
_entity_poly.pdbx_seq_one_letter_code
_entity_poly.pdbx_strand_id
1 'polypeptide(L)'
;MKTTLKTTCLLAILLSIFYQVSAQQWGLYTLYAPKNTNKAYLIDTMDTPGTFKTWTFETTKKNGYSTYLIKGDTLVRTYAYSANSITGGGVTGGFQKVAWDGTVTWDVVYSTSSYVMHHDICPMPNGNVLLISYEVKSQAEAQQAGATYYTGGIWSEKIVELKQTGPFTFQIVWEWHLWDHLCQEANASYNNYVSDVLDHPELMDINYKTFNSTNSRDRFHMNGLDYNAERDQIAISMHFPNELYIIDHSTTQPKQQATPEAM
;
A
#
# COMPACT_ATOMS: atom_id res chain seq x y z
N MET A 1 64.40 12.96 -17.48
CA MET A 1 63.02 12.94 -16.95
C MET A 1 62.20 14.03 -17.63
N LYS A 2 61.25 13.73 -18.53
CA LYS A 2 60.11 14.63 -18.89
C LYS A 2 59.21 14.13 -20.05
N THR A 3 59.48 12.98 -20.67
CA THR A 3 58.69 12.51 -21.83
C THR A 3 57.71 11.37 -21.55
N THR A 4 57.84 10.66 -20.43
CA THR A 4 57.00 9.48 -20.13
C THR A 4 55.63 9.82 -19.50
N LEU A 5 55.42 11.05 -19.01
CA LEU A 5 54.16 11.43 -18.34
C LEU A 5 53.04 11.80 -19.33
N LYS A 6 53.39 12.26 -20.54
CA LYS A 6 52.39 12.72 -21.53
C LYS A 6 51.68 11.56 -22.25
N THR A 7 52.38 10.45 -22.49
CA THR A 7 51.82 9.29 -23.22
C THR A 7 50.83 8.51 -22.37
N THR A 8 51.06 8.41 -21.06
CA THR A 8 50.18 7.72 -20.12
C THR A 8 48.86 8.47 -19.90
N CYS A 9 48.87 9.81 -19.89
CA CYS A 9 47.65 10.61 -19.85
C CYS A 9 46.82 10.51 -21.14
N LEU A 10 47.46 10.41 -22.32
CA LEU A 10 46.72 10.26 -23.58
C LEU A 10 46.00 8.92 -23.69
N LEU A 11 46.60 7.83 -23.17
CA LEU A 11 46.01 6.49 -23.20
C LEU A 11 44.81 6.37 -22.26
N ALA A 12 44.85 7.03 -21.09
CA ALA A 12 43.74 7.10 -20.16
C ALA A 12 42.55 7.91 -20.73
N ILE A 13 42.84 9.00 -21.46
CA ILE A 13 41.83 9.80 -22.16
C ILE A 13 41.20 8.99 -23.32
N LEU A 14 41.99 8.21 -24.08
CA LEU A 14 41.45 7.34 -25.14
C LEU A 14 40.56 6.20 -24.60
N LEU A 15 40.89 5.62 -23.44
CA LEU A 15 40.05 4.59 -22.81
C LEU A 15 38.73 5.15 -22.26
N SER A 16 38.67 6.43 -21.91
CA SER A 16 37.45 7.08 -21.41
C SER A 16 36.45 7.49 -22.50
N ILE A 17 36.82 7.42 -23.79
CA ILE A 17 35.97 7.92 -24.91
C ILE A 17 34.96 6.86 -25.42
N PHE A 18 35.01 5.61 -24.94
CA PHE A 18 34.18 4.53 -25.49
C PHE A 18 33.29 3.77 -24.51
N TYR A 19 33.08 4.29 -23.29
CA TYR A 19 31.97 3.78 -22.46
C TYR A 19 30.68 4.47 -22.89
N GLN A 20 30.05 3.93 -23.95
CA GLN A 20 28.62 4.13 -24.14
C GLN A 20 27.93 3.42 -22.96
N VAL A 21 27.57 4.19 -21.95
CA VAL A 21 26.78 3.69 -20.84
C VAL A 21 25.35 3.58 -21.34
N SER A 22 25.00 2.44 -21.92
CA SER A 22 23.60 2.11 -22.21
C SER A 22 22.92 1.77 -20.89
N ALA A 23 21.99 2.61 -20.44
CA ALA A 23 21.09 2.20 -19.38
C ALA A 23 20.30 0.98 -19.85
N GLN A 24 20.16 -0.03 -19.00
CA GLN A 24 19.32 -1.17 -19.31
C GLN A 24 17.87 -0.67 -19.46
N GLN A 25 17.25 -0.93 -20.61
CA GLN A 25 15.83 -0.69 -20.80
C GLN A 25 15.04 -1.74 -20.00
N TRP A 26 14.27 -1.29 -19.02
CA TRP A 26 13.36 -2.14 -18.28
C TRP A 26 11.96 -2.11 -18.91
N GLY A 27 11.60 -3.18 -19.61
CA GLY A 27 10.31 -3.31 -20.30
C GLY A 27 10.19 -2.44 -21.55
N LEU A 28 9.16 -2.70 -22.36
CA LEU A 28 8.84 -1.88 -23.54
C LEU A 28 7.86 -0.75 -23.21
N TYR A 29 7.11 -0.88 -22.12
CA TYR A 29 6.11 0.08 -21.70
C TYR A 29 6.21 0.39 -20.21
N THR A 30 5.94 1.64 -19.86
CA THR A 30 5.86 2.11 -18.47
C THR A 30 4.50 2.72 -18.20
N LEU A 31 3.79 2.17 -17.22
CA LEU A 31 2.55 2.73 -16.71
C LEU A 31 2.84 3.76 -15.62
N TYR A 32 2.16 4.91 -15.67
CA TYR A 32 2.09 5.79 -14.51
C TYR A 32 0.78 6.58 -14.46
N ALA A 33 0.36 6.95 -13.25
CA ALA A 33 -0.83 7.75 -13.00
C ALA A 33 -0.47 8.87 -12.03
N PRO A 34 -0.33 10.13 -12.49
CA PRO A 34 0.03 11.22 -11.60
C PRO A 34 -1.05 11.43 -10.54
N LYS A 35 -0.65 11.42 -9.26
CA LYS A 35 -1.52 11.72 -8.12
C LYS A 35 -2.24 13.06 -8.34
N ASN A 36 -3.48 13.15 -7.86
CA ASN A 36 -4.32 14.36 -7.97
C ASN A 36 -4.69 14.79 -9.40
N THR A 37 -4.47 13.93 -10.39
CA THR A 37 -4.98 14.11 -11.76
C THR A 37 -6.06 13.07 -12.07
N ASN A 38 -6.76 13.20 -13.18
CA ASN A 38 -7.76 12.24 -13.63
C ASN A 38 -7.28 11.44 -14.87
N LYS A 39 -5.97 11.23 -15.01
CA LYS A 39 -5.40 10.53 -16.17
C LYS A 39 -4.35 9.50 -15.77
N ALA A 40 -4.32 8.38 -16.48
CA ALA A 40 -3.22 7.42 -16.44
C ALA A 40 -2.64 7.27 -17.84
N TYR A 41 -1.34 6.99 -17.92
CA TYR A 41 -0.59 6.92 -19.15
C TYR A 41 0.17 5.61 -19.24
N LEU A 42 0.10 4.97 -20.40
CA LEU A 42 1.05 3.93 -20.80
C LEU A 42 2.01 4.57 -21.80
N ILE A 43 3.28 4.63 -21.42
CA ILE A 43 4.35 5.20 -22.24
C ILE A 43 5.07 4.08 -22.95
N ASP A 44 5.22 4.21 -24.26
CA ASP A 44 6.17 3.43 -25.03
C ASP A 44 7.59 3.96 -24.74
N THR A 45 8.46 3.06 -24.31
CA THR A 45 9.83 3.38 -23.87
C THR A 45 10.88 3.16 -24.96
N MET A 46 10.48 3.01 -26.23
CA MET A 46 11.41 3.06 -27.37
C MET A 46 12.27 4.34 -27.36
N ASP A 47 13.35 4.36 -28.16
CA ASP A 47 14.38 5.42 -28.22
C ASP A 47 13.83 6.85 -28.28
N THR A 48 12.61 7.03 -28.80
CA THR A 48 11.83 8.25 -28.64
C THR A 48 10.57 7.95 -27.82
N PRO A 49 10.58 8.20 -26.49
CA PRO A 49 9.44 7.88 -25.64
C PRO A 49 8.17 8.61 -26.09
N GLY A 50 7.06 7.89 -26.14
CA GLY A 50 5.78 8.41 -26.62
C GLY A 50 4.61 7.91 -25.77
N THR A 51 3.53 8.71 -25.69
CA THR A 51 2.30 8.23 -25.06
C THR A 51 1.64 7.23 -25.99
N PHE A 52 1.68 5.95 -25.60
CA PHE A 52 0.99 4.88 -26.32
C PHE A 52 -0.51 4.91 -26.03
N LYS A 53 -0.89 5.12 -24.77
CA LYS A 53 -2.29 5.18 -24.35
C LYS A 53 -2.50 6.16 -23.21
N THR A 54 -3.67 6.80 -23.24
CA THR A 54 -4.19 7.59 -22.13
C THR A 54 -5.55 7.04 -21.70
N TRP A 55 -5.73 6.83 -20.41
CA TRP A 55 -7.05 6.72 -19.79
C TRP A 55 -7.42 8.07 -19.19
N THR A 56 -8.68 8.49 -19.34
CA THR A 56 -9.22 9.68 -18.69
C THR A 56 -10.41 9.27 -17.83
N PHE A 57 -10.40 9.71 -16.58
CA PHE A 57 -11.39 9.36 -15.56
C PHE A 57 -12.22 10.58 -15.16
N GLU A 58 -13.26 10.35 -14.36
CA GLU A 58 -14.05 11.43 -13.78
C GLU A 58 -13.19 12.39 -12.95
N THR A 59 -13.46 13.69 -13.06
CA THR A 59 -12.71 14.74 -12.35
C THR A 59 -12.89 14.70 -10.84
N THR A 60 -13.99 14.09 -10.37
CA THR A 60 -14.31 13.81 -8.97
C THR A 60 -13.53 12.62 -8.41
N LYS A 61 -12.94 11.75 -9.27
CA LYS A 61 -12.18 10.55 -8.90
C LYS A 61 -10.72 10.67 -9.32
N LYS A 62 -10.02 11.63 -8.74
CA LYS A 62 -8.58 11.86 -9.00
C LYS A 62 -7.72 10.69 -8.52
N ASN A 63 -6.63 10.40 -9.22
CA ASN A 63 -5.70 9.32 -8.89
C ASN A 63 -5.19 9.42 -7.45
N GLY A 64 -5.21 8.28 -6.78
CA GLY A 64 -4.57 8.06 -5.49
C GLY A 64 -3.10 7.69 -5.64
N TYR A 65 -2.66 6.71 -4.86
CA TYR A 65 -1.25 6.31 -4.76
C TYR A 65 -0.88 5.10 -5.61
N SER A 66 -1.84 4.22 -5.90
CA SER A 66 -1.57 2.98 -6.61
C SER A 66 -2.33 2.84 -7.92
N THR A 67 -1.64 2.28 -8.93
CA THR A 67 -2.17 1.98 -10.25
C THR A 67 -1.39 0.81 -10.87
N TYR A 68 -2.13 -0.20 -11.32
CA TYR A 68 -1.64 -1.45 -11.90
C TYR A 68 -2.25 -1.65 -13.28
N LEU A 69 -1.50 -2.27 -14.19
CA LEU A 69 -2.03 -2.83 -15.43
C LEU A 69 -1.88 -4.36 -15.32
N ILE A 70 -3.00 -5.05 -15.06
CA ILE A 70 -3.00 -6.50 -14.88
C ILE A 70 -3.22 -7.21 -16.21
N LYS A 71 -2.87 -8.51 -16.25
CA LYS A 71 -3.10 -9.37 -17.41
C LYS A 71 -4.56 -9.29 -17.87
N GLY A 72 -4.77 -9.21 -19.19
CA GLY A 72 -6.10 -8.96 -19.77
C GLY A 72 -6.44 -7.48 -19.89
N ASP A 73 -5.43 -6.62 -20.05
CA ASP A 73 -5.55 -5.20 -20.41
C ASP A 73 -6.46 -4.38 -19.48
N THR A 74 -6.47 -4.74 -18.20
CA THR A 74 -7.30 -4.09 -17.18
C THR A 74 -6.44 -3.22 -16.29
N LEU A 75 -6.78 -1.94 -16.19
CA LEU A 75 -6.19 -1.02 -15.23
C LEU A 75 -6.89 -1.20 -13.89
N VAL A 76 -6.14 -1.32 -12.79
CA VAL A 76 -6.67 -1.24 -11.42
C VAL A 76 -6.05 -0.03 -10.77
N ARG A 77 -6.86 0.93 -10.31
CA ARG A 77 -6.34 2.20 -9.77
C ARG A 77 -7.08 2.66 -8.54
N THR A 78 -6.37 3.28 -7.63
CA THR A 78 -6.96 4.00 -6.48
C THR A 78 -7.40 5.41 -6.88
N TYR A 79 -8.36 5.95 -6.14
CA TYR A 79 -8.83 7.33 -6.32
C TYR A 79 -9.18 8.00 -4.99
N ALA A 80 -9.08 9.33 -4.96
CA ALA A 80 -9.48 10.14 -3.83
C ALA A 80 -11.01 10.27 -3.75
N TYR A 81 -11.61 9.74 -2.69
CA TYR A 81 -13.02 9.87 -2.37
C TYR A 81 -13.24 11.10 -1.47
N SER A 82 -14.05 12.05 -1.91
CA SER A 82 -14.18 13.35 -1.24
C SER A 82 -14.96 13.31 0.08
N ALA A 83 -15.74 12.26 0.34
CA ALA A 83 -16.57 12.14 1.55
C ALA A 83 -15.96 11.20 2.61
N ASN A 84 -14.64 10.98 2.58
CA ASN A 84 -13.94 10.26 3.64
C ASN A 84 -14.14 10.94 5.01
N SER A 85 -14.52 10.16 6.02
CA SER A 85 -14.63 10.65 7.41
C SER A 85 -13.28 10.64 8.15
N ILE A 86 -12.36 9.79 7.71
CA ILE A 86 -11.00 9.67 8.25
C ILE A 86 -10.05 10.38 7.27
N THR A 87 -9.22 11.29 7.78
CA THR A 87 -8.37 12.18 6.95
C THR A 87 -6.88 12.01 7.24
N GLY A 88 -6.43 10.76 7.42
CA GLY A 88 -5.02 10.42 7.63
C GLY A 88 -4.15 10.56 6.39
N GLY A 89 -2.83 10.41 6.56
CA GLY A 89 -1.89 10.37 5.43
C GLY A 89 -2.19 9.17 4.54
N GLY A 90 -1.96 9.31 3.22
CA GLY A 90 -2.19 8.21 2.27
C GLY A 90 -3.65 7.93 1.92
N VAL A 91 -4.62 8.52 2.63
CA VAL A 91 -6.05 8.22 2.41
C VAL A 91 -6.47 8.47 0.96
N THR A 92 -7.06 7.43 0.37
CA THR A 92 -7.69 7.47 -0.96
C THR A 92 -9.19 7.30 -0.79
N GLY A 93 -9.61 6.16 -0.24
CA GLY A 93 -11.00 5.84 0.07
C GLY A 93 -11.73 5.03 -1.01
N GLY A 94 -11.18 4.89 -2.22
CA GLY A 94 -11.76 4.02 -3.24
C GLY A 94 -10.79 3.57 -4.33
N PHE A 95 -11.21 2.58 -5.12
CA PHE A 95 -10.49 2.08 -6.29
C PHE A 95 -11.44 1.65 -7.41
N GLN A 96 -10.90 1.52 -8.61
CA GLN A 96 -11.62 1.07 -9.80
C GLN A 96 -10.85 -0.02 -10.54
N LYS A 97 -11.57 -0.95 -11.19
CA LYS A 97 -11.10 -1.69 -12.35
C LYS A 97 -11.64 -1.03 -13.61
N VAL A 98 -10.77 -0.80 -14.59
CA VAL A 98 -11.08 -0.11 -15.83
C VAL A 98 -10.56 -0.96 -16.99
N ALA A 99 -11.45 -1.32 -17.90
CA ALA A 99 -11.12 -2.07 -19.10
C ALA A 99 -10.22 -1.22 -20.03
N TRP A 100 -9.61 -1.89 -21.01
CA TRP A 100 -8.71 -1.24 -21.97
C TRP A 100 -9.36 -0.06 -22.68
N ASP A 101 -10.63 -0.15 -23.05
CA ASP A 101 -11.37 0.91 -23.74
C ASP A 101 -11.72 2.12 -22.85
N GLY A 102 -11.49 2.03 -21.54
CA GLY A 102 -11.83 3.06 -20.56
C GLY A 102 -13.12 2.80 -19.78
N THR A 103 -13.84 1.71 -20.07
CA THR A 103 -15.05 1.33 -19.35
C THR A 103 -14.72 0.92 -17.91
N VAL A 104 -15.33 1.57 -16.91
CA VAL A 104 -15.22 1.16 -15.51
C VAL A 104 -16.07 -0.09 -15.28
N THR A 105 -15.44 -1.18 -14.87
CA THR A 105 -16.08 -2.49 -14.66
C THR A 105 -16.26 -2.84 -13.19
N TRP A 106 -15.53 -2.17 -12.31
CA TRP A 106 -15.71 -2.24 -10.86
C TRP A 106 -15.33 -0.92 -10.23
N ASP A 107 -16.14 -0.43 -9.30
CA ASP A 107 -15.95 0.85 -8.63
C ASP A 107 -16.32 0.71 -7.16
N VAL A 108 -15.34 0.83 -6.28
CA VAL A 108 -15.48 0.52 -4.86
C VAL A 108 -15.06 1.71 -4.03
N VAL A 109 -15.93 2.10 -3.09
CA VAL A 109 -15.60 2.96 -1.95
C VAL A 109 -15.43 2.06 -0.73
N TYR A 110 -14.24 2.11 -0.11
CA TYR A 110 -13.95 1.42 1.14
C TYR A 110 -13.62 2.48 2.20
N SER A 111 -14.68 3.14 2.70
CA SER A 111 -14.57 4.27 3.60
C SER A 111 -15.82 4.43 4.45
N THR A 112 -15.64 4.52 5.77
CA THR A 112 -16.65 4.80 6.77
C THR A 112 -16.04 5.68 7.88
N SER A 113 -16.77 5.89 8.98
CA SER A 113 -16.22 6.52 10.18
C SER A 113 -15.31 5.59 10.99
N SER A 114 -15.35 4.27 10.76
CA SER A 114 -14.56 3.28 11.49
C SER A 114 -13.39 2.70 10.71
N TYR A 115 -13.35 2.86 9.38
CA TYR A 115 -12.23 2.44 8.55
C TYR A 115 -12.15 3.24 7.24
N VAL A 116 -10.96 3.30 6.64
CA VAL A 116 -10.77 3.87 5.29
C VAL A 116 -9.57 3.22 4.60
N MET A 117 -9.67 2.94 3.30
CA MET A 117 -8.51 2.47 2.53
C MET A 117 -7.51 3.61 2.27
N HIS A 118 -6.23 3.29 2.29
CA HIS A 118 -5.15 4.25 2.10
C HIS A 118 -3.96 3.61 1.39
N HIS A 119 -3.13 4.45 0.75
CA HIS A 119 -1.97 4.08 -0.07
C HIS A 119 -2.27 3.00 -1.12
N ASP A 120 -2.04 1.74 -0.80
CA ASP A 120 -1.82 0.67 -1.78
C ASP A 120 -2.95 -0.36 -1.86
N ILE A 121 -3.01 -0.98 -3.04
CA ILE A 121 -3.84 -2.13 -3.35
C ILE A 121 -2.97 -3.17 -4.05
N CYS A 122 -3.33 -4.44 -3.99
CA CYS A 122 -2.67 -5.49 -4.76
C CYS A 122 -3.73 -6.35 -5.48
N PRO A 123 -3.89 -6.21 -6.81
CA PRO A 123 -4.74 -7.10 -7.59
C PRO A 123 -4.18 -8.53 -7.59
N MET A 124 -4.98 -9.49 -7.16
CA MET A 124 -4.56 -10.88 -7.01
C MET A 124 -4.84 -11.74 -8.26
N PRO A 125 -4.12 -12.86 -8.46
CA PRO A 125 -4.37 -13.78 -9.58
C PRO A 125 -5.77 -14.39 -9.61
N ASN A 126 -6.43 -14.52 -8.45
CA ASN A 126 -7.80 -15.01 -8.33
C ASN A 126 -8.87 -13.98 -8.76
N GLY A 127 -8.44 -12.76 -9.12
CA GLY A 127 -9.32 -11.65 -9.51
C GLY A 127 -9.78 -10.76 -8.35
N ASN A 128 -9.47 -11.11 -7.10
CA ASN A 128 -9.72 -10.26 -5.94
C ASN A 128 -8.71 -9.12 -5.86
N VAL A 129 -8.92 -8.19 -4.94
CA VAL A 129 -8.01 -7.08 -4.68
C VAL A 129 -7.76 -7.01 -3.17
N LEU A 130 -6.50 -7.09 -2.77
CA LEU A 130 -6.08 -6.74 -1.42
C LEU A 130 -5.97 -5.21 -1.31
N LEU A 131 -6.27 -4.66 -0.15
CA LEU A 131 -6.08 -3.24 0.14
C LEU A 131 -5.56 -3.04 1.56
N ILE A 132 -4.80 -1.96 1.75
CA ILE A 132 -4.44 -1.44 3.06
C ILE A 132 -5.59 -0.54 3.56
N SER A 133 -5.91 -0.62 4.85
CA SER A 133 -6.91 0.24 5.47
C SER A 133 -6.54 0.63 6.90
N TYR A 134 -6.78 1.89 7.25
CA TYR A 134 -6.85 2.29 8.65
C TYR A 134 -8.12 1.73 9.27
N GLU A 135 -8.05 1.30 10.52
CA GLU A 135 -9.21 1.01 11.36
C GLU A 135 -9.15 1.80 12.67
N VAL A 136 -10.28 2.36 13.07
CA VAL A 136 -10.39 3.21 14.25
C VAL A 136 -10.56 2.36 15.50
N LYS A 137 -9.68 2.58 16.48
CA LYS A 137 -9.75 2.05 17.84
C LYS A 137 -9.99 3.19 18.80
N SER A 138 -10.99 3.05 19.66
CA SER A 138 -11.34 4.05 20.66
C SER A 138 -10.23 4.23 21.70
N GLN A 139 -10.35 5.31 22.47
CA GLN A 139 -9.42 5.58 23.59
C GLN A 139 -9.44 4.45 24.63
N ALA A 140 -10.61 3.86 24.90
CA ALA A 140 -10.76 2.76 25.85
C ALA A 140 -10.11 1.47 25.33
N GLU A 141 -10.30 1.14 24.04
CA GLU A 141 -9.64 0.00 23.41
C GLU A 141 -8.12 0.16 23.43
N ALA A 142 -7.60 1.33 23.09
CA ALA A 142 -6.17 1.60 23.10
C ALA A 142 -5.57 1.51 24.51
N GLN A 143 -6.26 2.04 25.53
CA GLN A 143 -5.84 1.88 26.92
C GLN A 143 -5.81 0.40 27.32
N GLN A 144 -6.86 -0.36 27.01
CA GLN A 144 -6.95 -1.77 27.36
C GLN A 144 -5.91 -2.62 26.60
N ALA A 145 -5.48 -2.19 25.41
CA ALA A 145 -4.37 -2.79 24.67
C ALA A 145 -2.99 -2.37 25.20
N GLY A 146 -2.93 -1.56 26.26
CA GLY A 146 -1.69 -1.13 26.90
C GLY A 146 -0.94 0.01 26.20
N ALA A 147 -1.60 0.75 25.31
CA ALA A 147 -1.02 1.96 24.74
C ALA A 147 -0.75 3.00 25.84
N THR A 148 0.38 3.71 25.70
CA THR A 148 0.79 4.80 26.59
C THR A 148 0.47 6.18 26.00
N TYR A 149 0.21 6.26 24.69
CA TYR A 149 -0.20 7.46 23.96
C TYR A 149 -1.39 7.15 23.07
N TYR A 150 -2.58 7.61 23.49
CA TYR A 150 -3.84 7.19 22.86
C TYR A 150 -4.94 8.25 22.97
N THR A 151 -4.57 9.52 23.13
CA THR A 151 -5.54 10.64 23.19
C THR A 151 -6.38 10.68 21.91
N GLY A 152 -7.70 10.50 22.04
CA GLY A 152 -8.61 10.40 20.91
C GLY A 152 -8.66 9.01 20.25
N GLY A 153 -7.96 8.02 20.76
CA GLY A 153 -7.86 6.68 20.17
C GLY A 153 -6.71 6.54 19.18
N ILE A 154 -6.66 5.40 18.51
CA ILE A 154 -5.61 4.98 17.59
C ILE A 154 -6.24 4.63 16.24
N TRP A 155 -5.57 4.97 15.14
CA TRP A 155 -5.78 4.37 13.84
C TRP A 155 -4.79 3.22 13.70
N SER A 156 -5.30 2.00 13.88
CA SER A 156 -4.54 0.79 13.60
C SER A 156 -4.62 0.46 12.11
N GLU A 157 -3.96 -0.61 11.71
CA GLU A 157 -3.84 -1.03 10.31
C GLU A 157 -4.51 -2.39 10.11
N LYS A 158 -5.17 -2.55 8.98
CA LYS A 158 -5.69 -3.83 8.53
C LYS A 158 -5.51 -4.01 7.03
N ILE A 159 -5.49 -5.26 6.61
CA ILE A 159 -5.47 -5.68 5.21
C ILE A 159 -6.78 -6.41 4.93
N VAL A 160 -7.39 -6.13 3.79
CA VAL A 160 -8.69 -6.69 3.42
C VAL A 160 -8.62 -7.23 2.00
N GLU A 161 -9.11 -8.44 1.80
CA GLU A 161 -9.31 -9.02 0.47
C GLU A 161 -10.75 -8.86 0.02
N LEU A 162 -10.94 -8.14 -1.09
CA LEU A 162 -12.25 -7.89 -1.68
C LEU A 162 -12.47 -8.75 -2.92
N LYS A 163 -13.57 -9.51 -2.90
CA LYS A 163 -14.11 -10.21 -4.07
C LYS A 163 -15.19 -9.37 -4.72
N GLN A 164 -15.08 -9.14 -6.02
CA GLN A 164 -16.11 -8.46 -6.80
C GLN A 164 -17.39 -9.31 -6.86
N THR A 165 -18.53 -8.73 -6.47
CA THR A 165 -19.86 -9.36 -6.57
C THR A 165 -20.78 -8.65 -7.57
N GLY A 166 -20.37 -7.48 -8.05
CA GLY A 166 -21.07 -6.66 -9.04
C GLY A 166 -20.22 -5.43 -9.43
N PRO A 167 -20.75 -4.52 -10.26
CA PRO A 167 -20.00 -3.34 -10.70
C PRO A 167 -19.68 -2.35 -9.56
N PHE A 168 -20.47 -2.35 -8.49
CA PHE A 168 -20.33 -1.44 -7.34
C PHE A 168 -20.29 -2.17 -6.00
N THR A 169 -20.36 -3.50 -6.02
CA THR A 169 -20.51 -4.32 -4.81
C THR A 169 -19.36 -5.29 -4.67
N PHE A 170 -19.09 -5.66 -3.43
CA PHE A 170 -18.01 -6.56 -3.08
C PHE A 170 -18.41 -7.44 -1.90
N GLN A 171 -17.65 -8.50 -1.68
CA GLN A 171 -17.64 -9.30 -0.47
C GLN A 171 -16.23 -9.26 0.11
N ILE A 172 -16.11 -9.01 1.42
CA ILE A 172 -14.87 -9.24 2.16
C ILE A 172 -14.71 -10.76 2.32
N VAL A 173 -13.65 -11.33 1.77
CA VAL A 173 -13.40 -12.78 1.84
C VAL A 173 -12.26 -13.13 2.79
N TRP A 174 -11.45 -12.15 3.19
CA TRP A 174 -10.36 -12.31 4.15
C TRP A 174 -10.01 -10.95 4.76
N GLU A 175 -9.60 -10.96 6.03
CA GLU A 175 -9.07 -9.79 6.73
C GLU A 175 -7.88 -10.21 7.61
N TRP A 176 -6.94 -9.30 7.78
CA TRP A 176 -5.89 -9.37 8.79
C TRP A 176 -5.80 -8.03 9.51
N HIS A 177 -5.70 -8.08 10.83
CA HIS A 177 -5.73 -6.90 11.69
C HIS A 177 -4.44 -6.82 12.48
N LEU A 178 -3.67 -5.74 12.34
CA LEU A 178 -2.48 -5.54 13.16
C LEU A 178 -2.82 -5.55 14.66
N TRP A 179 -4.04 -5.10 15.00
CA TRP A 179 -4.54 -5.07 16.37
C TRP A 179 -4.54 -6.44 17.08
N ASP A 180 -4.64 -7.54 16.33
CA ASP A 180 -4.63 -8.90 16.86
C ASP A 180 -3.19 -9.44 17.05
N HIS A 181 -2.18 -8.67 16.62
CA HIS A 181 -0.75 -9.03 16.65
C HIS A 181 0.07 -8.00 17.44
N LEU A 182 -0.47 -7.53 18.57
CA LEU A 182 0.18 -6.55 19.43
C LEU A 182 0.76 -7.17 20.71
N CYS A 183 1.82 -6.56 21.24
CA CYS A 183 2.36 -6.80 22.57
C CYS A 183 2.62 -5.48 23.32
N GLN A 184 2.84 -5.55 24.63
CA GLN A 184 3.25 -4.43 25.48
C GLN A 184 3.83 -4.94 26.81
N GLU A 185 4.73 -4.18 27.42
CA GLU A 185 5.31 -4.49 28.74
C GLU A 185 5.00 -3.41 29.80
N ALA A 186 4.13 -2.45 29.47
CA ALA A 186 3.82 -1.30 30.30
C ALA A 186 2.90 -1.61 31.50
N ASN A 187 1.96 -2.54 31.36
CA ASN A 187 1.02 -2.88 32.43
C ASN A 187 0.50 -4.33 32.34
N ALA A 188 0.83 -5.14 33.35
CA ALA A 188 0.44 -6.53 33.47
C ALA A 188 -1.07 -6.79 33.65
N SER A 189 -1.86 -5.75 33.95
CA SER A 189 -3.33 -5.86 34.07
C SER A 189 -4.07 -5.56 32.76
N TYR A 190 -3.37 -5.14 31.70
CA TYR A 190 -3.94 -4.86 30.39
C TYR A 190 -3.71 -6.01 29.42
N ASN A 191 -4.45 -6.00 28.30
CA ASN A 191 -4.29 -7.01 27.25
C ASN A 191 -2.87 -6.94 26.68
N ASN A 192 -2.49 -7.99 25.94
CA ASN A 192 -1.24 -8.05 25.18
C ASN A 192 0.02 -7.92 26.04
N TYR A 193 -0.09 -8.09 27.36
CA TYR A 193 1.07 -8.00 28.25
C TYR A 193 2.05 -9.14 28.03
N VAL A 194 3.33 -8.79 27.90
CA VAL A 194 4.47 -9.72 27.89
C VAL A 194 5.52 -9.22 28.88
N SER A 195 6.39 -10.11 29.35
CA SER A 195 7.44 -9.74 30.33
C SER A 195 8.56 -8.90 29.73
N ASP A 196 8.87 -9.12 28.45
CA ASP A 196 9.83 -8.38 27.65
C ASP A 196 9.35 -8.42 26.19
N VAL A 197 9.13 -7.26 25.57
CA VAL A 197 8.66 -7.20 24.16
C VAL A 197 9.70 -7.74 23.17
N LEU A 198 10.99 -7.74 23.54
CA LEU A 198 12.07 -8.23 22.68
C LEU A 198 12.05 -9.75 22.48
N ASP A 199 11.39 -10.48 23.39
CA ASP A 199 11.21 -11.93 23.30
C ASP A 199 10.07 -12.34 22.35
N HIS A 200 9.35 -11.36 21.78
CA HIS A 200 8.17 -11.57 20.93
C HIS A 200 8.29 -10.89 19.56
N PRO A 201 9.27 -11.27 18.72
CA PRO A 201 9.49 -10.66 17.40
C PRO A 201 8.35 -10.90 16.39
N GLU A 202 7.43 -11.82 16.70
CA GLU A 202 6.20 -12.06 15.93
C GLU A 202 5.06 -11.08 16.24
N LEU A 203 5.21 -10.24 17.28
CA LEU A 203 4.23 -9.26 17.71
C LEU A 203 4.78 -7.83 17.59
N MET A 204 3.87 -6.87 17.46
CA MET A 204 4.19 -5.45 17.41
C MET A 204 3.99 -4.80 18.78
N ASP A 205 5.04 -4.18 19.32
CA ASP A 205 4.89 -3.34 20.51
C ASP A 205 4.03 -2.12 20.18
N ILE A 206 2.83 -2.05 20.78
CA ILE A 206 1.91 -0.92 20.61
C ILE A 206 2.51 0.41 21.06
N ASN A 207 3.54 0.35 21.92
CA ASN A 207 4.25 1.51 22.46
C ASN A 207 5.54 1.84 21.71
N TYR A 208 5.83 1.16 20.59
CA TYR A 208 7.02 1.44 19.80
C TYR A 208 7.06 2.90 19.36
N LYS A 209 8.08 3.64 19.83
CA LYS A 209 8.19 5.09 19.63
C LYS A 209 9.02 5.41 18.40
N THR A 210 8.40 6.05 17.43
CA THR A 210 9.10 6.61 16.27
C THR A 210 9.08 8.13 16.36
N PHE A 211 10.06 8.80 15.74
CA PHE A 211 10.38 10.22 15.93
C PHE A 211 9.23 11.22 15.66
N ASN A 212 8.12 10.80 15.06
CA ASN A 212 6.96 11.65 14.76
C ASN A 212 5.63 11.13 15.38
N SER A 213 5.74 10.15 16.27
CA SER A 213 4.57 9.42 16.74
C SER A 213 3.86 10.12 17.91
N THR A 214 4.51 10.75 18.88
CA THR A 214 3.90 10.97 20.23
C THR A 214 2.51 11.64 20.36
N ASN A 215 1.94 12.27 19.33
CA ASN A 215 0.55 12.79 19.32
C ASN A 215 -0.30 12.49 18.07
N SER A 216 0.11 11.58 17.19
CA SER A 216 -0.70 11.18 16.03
C SER A 216 -1.59 9.98 16.36
N ARG A 217 -2.84 9.95 15.87
CA ARG A 217 -3.67 8.74 15.92
C ARG A 217 -3.10 7.63 15.04
N ASP A 218 -2.42 8.01 13.97
CA ASP A 218 -1.71 7.13 13.05
C ASP A 218 -0.35 6.73 13.67
N ARG A 219 -0.19 5.45 14.00
CA ARG A 219 0.97 4.90 14.75
C ARG A 219 1.94 4.11 13.88
N PHE A 220 1.43 3.36 12.90
CA PHE A 220 2.19 2.35 12.18
C PHE A 220 2.40 2.74 10.71
N HIS A 221 1.33 3.18 10.04
CA HIS A 221 1.33 3.74 8.69
C HIS A 221 1.84 2.74 7.64
N MET A 222 0.97 1.80 7.24
CA MET A 222 1.27 0.88 6.14
C MET A 222 1.24 1.60 4.79
N ASN A 223 2.28 1.44 3.95
CA ASN A 223 2.39 2.21 2.70
C ASN A 223 2.44 1.38 1.43
N GLY A 224 2.79 0.10 1.53
CA GLY A 224 3.01 -0.76 0.38
C GLY A 224 2.52 -2.16 0.69
N LEU A 225 1.95 -2.79 -0.33
CA LEU A 225 1.29 -4.08 -0.26
C LEU A 225 1.61 -4.90 -1.51
N ASP A 226 2.12 -6.10 -1.34
CA ASP A 226 2.31 -7.03 -2.44
C ASP A 226 1.94 -8.46 -2.05
N TYR A 227 1.69 -9.31 -3.04
CA TYR A 227 1.25 -10.68 -2.84
C TYR A 227 2.10 -11.67 -3.64
N ASN A 228 2.72 -12.60 -2.91
CA ASN A 228 3.45 -13.71 -3.47
C ASN A 228 2.55 -14.93 -3.64
N ALA A 229 2.04 -15.12 -4.85
CA ALA A 229 1.15 -16.22 -5.20
C ALA A 229 1.79 -17.62 -5.12
N GLU A 230 3.12 -17.74 -5.18
CA GLU A 230 3.79 -19.05 -5.08
C GLU A 230 3.80 -19.59 -3.65
N ARG A 231 3.74 -18.70 -2.66
CA ARG A 231 3.84 -19.04 -1.23
C ARG A 231 2.61 -18.69 -0.42
N ASP A 232 1.60 -18.10 -1.05
CA ASP A 232 0.40 -17.60 -0.37
C ASP A 232 0.76 -16.58 0.74
N GLN A 233 1.62 -15.62 0.39
CA GLN A 233 2.19 -14.65 1.34
C GLN A 233 1.90 -13.22 0.92
N ILE A 234 1.62 -12.37 1.89
CA ILE A 234 1.46 -10.93 1.72
C ILE A 234 2.71 -10.24 2.28
N ALA A 235 3.33 -9.38 1.49
CA ALA A 235 4.39 -8.49 1.93
C ALA A 235 3.82 -7.10 2.20
N ILE A 236 4.15 -6.51 3.35
CA ILE A 236 3.79 -5.13 3.67
C ILE A 236 4.98 -4.31 4.11
N SER A 237 4.88 -2.99 3.93
CA SER A 237 5.81 -2.02 4.51
C SER A 237 5.10 -1.11 5.49
N MET A 238 5.72 -0.88 6.66
CA MET A 238 5.25 0.08 7.65
C MET A 238 6.25 1.22 7.78
N HIS A 239 5.79 2.43 7.46
CA HIS A 239 6.62 3.63 7.39
C HIS A 239 7.15 4.06 8.75
N PHE A 240 6.32 4.07 9.79
CA PHE A 240 6.79 4.58 11.08
C PHE A 240 7.78 3.63 11.75
N PRO A 241 7.51 2.31 11.88
CA PRO A 241 8.50 1.35 12.37
C PRO A 241 9.76 1.27 11.51
N ASN A 242 9.67 1.59 10.20
CA ASN A 242 10.69 1.33 9.18
C ASN A 242 10.94 -0.16 8.97
N GLU A 243 9.87 -0.95 8.93
CA GLU A 243 9.92 -2.40 8.88
C GLU A 243 9.12 -2.95 7.68
N LEU A 244 9.49 -4.18 7.30
CA LEU A 244 8.79 -4.99 6.31
C LEU A 244 8.32 -6.27 6.99
N TYR A 245 7.08 -6.67 6.73
CA TYR A 245 6.51 -7.90 7.28
C TYR A 245 6.05 -8.82 6.16
N ILE A 246 6.16 -10.13 6.41
CA ILE A 246 5.59 -11.18 5.59
C ILE A 246 4.48 -11.85 6.41
N ILE A 247 3.26 -11.75 5.92
CA ILE A 247 2.07 -12.35 6.51
C ILE A 247 1.72 -13.59 5.69
N ASP A 248 1.53 -14.72 6.34
CA ASP A 248 1.00 -15.93 5.70
C ASP A 248 -0.52 -15.78 5.55
N HIS A 249 -1.01 -15.74 4.31
CA HIS A 249 -2.42 -15.49 3.99
C HIS A 249 -3.34 -16.62 4.50
N SER A 250 -2.80 -17.83 4.66
CA SER A 250 -3.55 -18.98 5.16
C SER A 250 -3.91 -18.90 6.66
N THR A 251 -3.28 -17.98 7.41
CA THR A 251 -3.37 -17.94 8.88
C THR A 251 -4.66 -17.33 9.43
N THR A 252 -5.44 -16.63 8.59
CA THR A 252 -6.73 -16.04 8.98
C THR A 252 -7.90 -16.74 8.30
N GLN A 253 -8.82 -17.30 9.09
CA GLN A 253 -10.04 -17.90 8.58
C GLN A 253 -10.94 -16.82 7.95
N PRO A 254 -11.52 -17.05 6.75
CA PRO A 254 -12.53 -16.19 6.17
C PRO A 254 -13.65 -15.91 7.18
N LYS A 255 -13.81 -14.65 7.62
CA LYS A 255 -15.04 -14.25 8.31
C LYS A 255 -16.17 -14.27 7.27
N GLN A 256 -17.12 -15.19 7.39
CA GLN A 256 -18.43 -15.02 6.75
C GLN A 256 -19.08 -13.77 7.34
N GLN A 257 -18.97 -12.63 6.67
CA GLN A 257 -19.74 -11.45 7.06
C GLN A 257 -21.20 -11.62 6.60
N ALA A 258 -22.12 -11.43 7.55
CA ALA A 258 -23.52 -11.18 7.26
C ALA A 258 -23.64 -9.98 6.33
N THR A 259 -24.48 -10.11 5.31
CA THR A 259 -24.80 -9.09 4.31
C THR A 259 -25.02 -7.71 4.94
N PRO A 260 -24.28 -6.67 4.53
CA PRO A 260 -24.67 -5.30 4.82
C PRO A 260 -25.99 -5.04 4.09
N GLU A 261 -27.04 -4.75 4.85
CA GLU A 261 -28.28 -4.22 4.28
C GLU A 261 -27.96 -2.94 3.50
N ALA A 262 -28.54 -2.85 2.31
CA ALA A 262 -28.39 -1.74 1.40
C ALA A 262 -28.73 -0.40 2.08
N MET A 263 -27.84 0.58 1.93
CA MET A 263 -28.19 2.00 1.93
C MET A 263 -27.89 2.59 0.57
#